data_AF-A0A3D4ZH05-F1
#
_entry.id   AF-A0A3D4ZH05-F1
#
_cell.length_a   1.000
_cell.length_b   1.000
_cell.length_c   1.000
_cell.angle_alpha   90.00
_cell.angle_beta   90.00
_cell.angle_gamma   90.00
#
_symmetry.space_group_name_H-M   'P 1'
#
loop_
_entity.id
_entity.type
_entity.pdbx_description
1 polymer ?
#
loop_
_entity_poly.entity_id
_entity_poly.type
_entity_poly.pdbx_seq_one_letter_code
_entity_poly.pdbx_strand_id
1 'polypeptide(L)' 'SIGIITNDNASSTSLFLSLMGLSEYVDFVSCRDSHYKKKPNPQAFQEFCKQQGLGTNQVAMVGDTI' A
#
# COMPACT_ATOMS: atom_id res chain seq x y z
N SER A 1 3.28 -10.47 4.82
CA SER A 1 2.41 -9.71 3.91
C SER A 1 3.06 -8.40 3.54
N ILE A 2 2.91 -7.95 2.28
CA ILE A 2 3.45 -6.69 1.77
C ILE A 2 2.27 -5.80 1.33
N GLY A 3 2.25 -4.56 1.82
CA GLY A 3 1.29 -3.54 1.40
C GLY A 3 1.99 -2.38 0.69
N ILE A 4 1.42 -1.89 -0.40
CA ILE A 4 1.89 -0.71 -1.13
C ILE A 4 0.91 0.44 -0.91
N ILE A 5 1.43 1.58 -0.45
CA ILE A 5 0.66 2.83 -0.35
C ILE A 5 1.37 3.89 -1.21
N THR A 6 0.77 4.25 -2.34
CA THR A 6 1.34 5.17 -3.33
C THR A 6 0.39 6.32 -3.68
N ASN A 7 0.97 7.44 -4.11
CA ASN A 7 0.23 8.60 -4.65
C ASN A 7 0.07 8.53 -6.19
N ASP A 8 0.47 7.41 -6.80
CA ASP A 8 0.16 7.06 -8.19
C ASP A 8 -1.29 6.56 -8.33
N ASN A 9 -1.75 6.38 -9.57
CA ASN A 9 -3.08 5.83 -9.85
C ASN A 9 -3.05 4.30 -9.92
N ALA A 10 -4.23 3.68 -9.84
CA ALA A 10 -4.35 2.22 -9.83
C ALA A 10 -3.88 1.57 -11.15
N SER A 11 -4.11 2.20 -12.29
CA SER A 11 -3.73 1.65 -13.59
C SER A 11 -2.21 1.59 -13.78
N SER A 12 -1.48 2.67 -13.45
CA SER A 12 -0.02 2.70 -13.55
C SER A 12 0.63 1.76 -12.53
N THR A 13 0.09 1.71 -11.31
CA THR A 13 0.60 0.83 -10.24
C THR A 13 0.42 -0.64 -10.62
N SER A 14 -0.76 -1.03 -11.11
CA SER A 14 -1.03 -2.41 -11.54
C SER A 14 -0.15 -2.83 -12.72
N LEU A 15 0.02 -1.95 -13.72
CA LEU A 15 0.91 -2.21 -14.84
C LEU A 15 2.36 -2.40 -14.38
N PHE A 16 2.85 -1.56 -13.48
CA PHE A 16 4.20 -1.66 -12.93
C PHE A 16 4.41 -2.99 -12.19
N LEU A 17 3.50 -3.37 -11.30
CA LEU A 17 3.61 -4.64 -10.54
C LEU A 17 3.61 -5.86 -11.48
N SER A 18 2.80 -5.82 -12.54
CA SER A 18 2.77 -6.87 -13.56
C SER A 18 4.10 -6.96 -14.32
N LEU A 19 4.61 -5.84 -14.83
CA LEU A 19 5.87 -5.81 -15.59
C LEU A 19 7.08 -6.25 -14.75
N MET A 20 7.06 -5.97 -13.45
CA MET A 20 8.13 -6.34 -12.53
C MET A 20 7.97 -7.75 -11.92
N GLY A 21 6.88 -8.46 -12.22
CA GLY A 21 6.58 -9.78 -11.65
C GLY A 21 6.32 -9.74 -10.13
N LEU A 22 5.83 -8.61 -9.61
CA LEU A 22 5.63 -8.37 -8.18
C LEU A 22 4.20 -8.61 -7.71
N SER A 23 3.24 -8.74 -8.63
CA SER A 23 1.80 -8.79 -8.31
C SER A 23 1.43 -9.87 -7.29
N GLU A 24 2.08 -11.04 -7.32
CA GLU A 24 1.78 -12.17 -6.42
C GLU A 24 2.35 -11.99 -5.00
N TYR A 25 3.26 -11.03 -4.81
CA TYR A 25 3.89 -10.76 -3.51
C TYR A 25 3.19 -9.65 -2.73
N VAL A 26 2.24 -8.95 -3.35
CA VAL A 26 1.60 -7.76 -2.78
C VAL A 26 0.16 -8.08 -2.39
N ASP A 27 -0.11 -8.04 -1.08
CA ASP A 27 -1.41 -8.40 -0.50
C ASP A 27 -2.38 -7.22 -0.43
N PHE A 28 -1.87 -5.99 -0.55
CA PHE A 28 -2.64 -4.76 -0.41
C PHE A 28 -2.06 -3.64 -1.25
N VAL A 29 -2.91 -2.90 -1.95
CA VAL A 29 -2.52 -1.72 -2.72
C VAL A 29 -3.49 -0.58 -2.46
N SER A 30 -2.97 0.55 -2.01
CA SER A 30 -3.68 1.83 -1.90
C SER A 30 -3.07 2.85 -2.84
N CYS A 31 -3.84 3.27 -3.84
CA CYS A 31 -3.48 4.29 -4.81
C CYS A 31 -4.18 5.62 -4.51
N ARG A 32 -3.80 6.70 -5.22
CA ARG A 32 -4.38 8.04 -5.10
C ARG A 32 -5.87 8.10 -5.40
N ASP A 33 -6.34 7.24 -6.29
CA ASP A 33 -7.71 7.07 -6.76
C ASP A 33 -8.45 5.95 -6.03
N SER A 34 -7.85 5.38 -4.97
CA SER A 34 -8.56 4.49 -4.06
C SER A 34 -9.54 5.25 -3.16
N HIS A 35 -10.36 4.51 -2.40
CA HIS A 35 -11.27 5.09 -1.42
C HIS A 35 -10.58 5.52 -0.11
N TYR A 36 -9.26 5.34 0.00
CA TYR A 36 -8.47 5.75 1.16
C TYR A 36 -7.93 7.17 1.04
N LYS A 37 -7.73 7.84 2.17
CA LYS A 37 -7.06 9.14 2.25
C LYS A 37 -5.59 9.03 1.84
N LYS A 38 -5.10 10.07 1.16
CA LYS A 38 -3.71 10.17 0.69
C LYS A 38 -2.72 10.28 1.85
N LYS A 39 -1.49 9.77 1.64
CA LYS A 39 -0.35 9.98 2.54
C LYS A 39 -0.14 11.49 2.79
N PRO A 40 0.18 11.94 4.01
CA PRO A 40 0.59 11.14 5.18
C PRO A 40 -0.58 10.68 6.07
N ASN A 41 -1.83 10.74 5.60
CA ASN A 41 -2.96 10.26 6.40
C ASN A 41 -2.81 8.77 6.73
N PRO A 42 -3.03 8.34 7.99
CA PRO A 42 -2.76 6.98 8.42
C PRO A 42 -3.82 5.96 7.97
N GLN A 43 -4.93 6.37 7.36
CA GLN A 43 -6.07 5.49 7.06
C GLN A 43 -5.69 4.25 6.25
N ALA A 44 -4.94 4.40 5.16
CA ALA A 44 -4.54 3.26 4.33
C ALA A 44 -3.62 2.28 5.09
N PHE A 45 -2.70 2.80 5.92
CA PHE A 45 -1.82 1.99 6.75
C PHE A 45 -2.60 1.23 7.84
N GLN A 46 -3.54 1.90 8.50
CA GLN A 46 -4.41 1.27 9.50
C GLN A 46 -5.27 0.17 8.89
N GLU A 47 -5.78 0.37 7.67
CA GLU A 47 -6.57 -0.66 7.00
C GLU A 47 -5.74 -1.84 6.51
N PHE A 48 -4.51 -1.61 6.05
CA PHE A 48 -3.57 -2.72 5.84
C PHE A 48 -3.38 -3.53 7.14
N CYS A 49 -3.05 -2.87 8.25
CA CYS A 49 -2.86 -3.54 9.54
C CYS A 49 -4.08 -4.37 9.95
N LYS A 50 -5.28 -3.79 9.81
CA LYS A 50 -6.56 -4.44 10.14
C LYS A 50 -6.81 -5.67 9.25
N GLN A 51 -6.61 -5.57 7.94
CA GLN A 51 -6.81 -6.70 7.02
C GLN A 51 -5.85 -7.86 7.29
N GLN A 52 -4.65 -7.56 7.78
CA GLN A 52 -3.64 -8.56 8.13
C GLN A 52 -3.74 -9.06 9.58
N GLY A 53 -4.64 -8.51 10.39
CA GLY A 53 -4.74 -8.84 11.82
C GLY A 53 -3.50 -8.44 12.63
N LEU A 54 -2.79 -7.39 12.22
CA LEU A 54 -1.55 -6.92 12.83
C LEU A 54 -1.77 -5.63 13.63
N GLY A 55 -1.04 -5.49 14.73
CA GLY A 55 -0.87 -4.20 15.41
C GLY A 55 0.06 -3.28 14.62
N THR A 56 -0.13 -1.97 14.71
CA THR A 56 0.73 -0.98 14.02
C THR A 56 2.19 -1.05 14.46
N ASN A 57 2.46 -1.53 15.68
CA ASN A 57 3.79 -1.79 16.23
C ASN A 57 4.46 -3.06 15.66
N GLN A 58 3.77 -3.85 14.85
CA GLN A 58 4.28 -5.04 14.19
C GLN A 58 4.56 -4.79 12.69
N VAL A 59 4.34 -3.57 12.20
CA VAL A 59 4.49 -3.21 10.78
C VAL A 59 5.53 -2.10 10.64
N ALA A 60 6.49 -2.29 9.74
CA ALA A 60 7.44 -1.26 9.36
C ALA A 60 6.93 -0.51 8.11
N MET A 61 6.89 0.81 8.17
CA MET A 61 6.67 1.65 7.00
C MET A 61 8.03 2.00 6.38
N VAL A 62 8.21 1.69 5.10
CA VAL A 62 9.43 1.99 4.35
C VAL A 62 9.08 2.93 3.19
N GLY A 63 9.80 4.04 3.08
CA GLY A 63 9.64 5.03 2.04
C GLY A 63 10.84 5.96 1.99
N ASP A 64 10.99 6.67 0.88
CA ASP A 64 12.05 7.66 0.63
C ASP A 64 11.65 9.09 1.05
N THR A 65 10.37 9.31 1.33
CA THR A 65 9.80 10.61 1.73
C THR A 65 9.39 10.59 3.21
N ILE A 66 9.78 11.62 3.96
CA ILE A 66 9.41 11.88 5.37
C ILE A 66 8.01 12.50 5.45
#